data_AF-A0A0D2F4C8-F1
#
_entry.id   AF-A0A0D2F4C8-F1
#
_cell.length_a   1.000
_cell.length_b   1.000
_cell.length_c   1.000
_cell.angle_alpha   90.00
_cell.angle_beta   90.00
_cell.angle_gamma   90.00
#
_symmetry.space_group_name_H-M   'P 1'
#
loop_
_entity.id
_entity.type
_entity.pdbx_description
1 polymer ?
#
loop_
_entity_poly.entity_id
_entity_poly.type
_entity_poly.pdbx_seq_one_letter_code
_entity_poly.pdbx_strand_id
1 'polypeptide(L)'
;MAQTPTQRRANEKHAKSVEKRMGKPESSFKKKETKKSPVGVAAVVLLVFVVVAPLLIEQLKLLPQGWNFIMSLLAKVGLVSK
;
A
#
# COMPACT_ATOMS: atom_id res chain seq x y z
N MET A 1 -14.32 40.93 41.72
CA MET A 1 -14.79 39.98 42.76
C MET A 1 -13.89 38.75 42.73
N ALA A 2 -13.14 38.52 43.80
CA ALA A 2 -12.41 37.27 43.96
C ALA A 2 -13.37 36.17 44.44
N GLN A 3 -13.18 34.93 43.96
CA GLN A 3 -13.96 33.79 44.45
C GLN A 3 -13.71 33.58 45.94
N THR A 4 -14.78 33.33 46.69
CA THR A 4 -14.64 32.99 48.11
C THR A 4 -14.08 31.58 48.27
N PRO A 5 -13.39 31.27 49.39
CA PRO A 5 -12.90 29.92 49.66
C PRO A 5 -14.00 28.85 49.58
N THR A 6 -15.23 29.22 49.95
CA THR A 6 -16.41 28.35 49.88
C THR A 6 -16.81 28.05 48.43
N GLN A 7 -16.79 29.07 47.54
CA GLN A 7 -17.04 28.88 46.11
C GLN A 7 -15.97 28.01 45.46
N ARG A 8 -14.69 28.19 45.86
CA ARG A 8 -13.60 27.36 45.37
C ARG A 8 -13.80 25.88 45.72
N ARG A 9 -14.15 25.58 46.97
CA ARG A 9 -14.46 24.21 47.42
C ARG A 9 -15.69 23.63 46.72
N ALA A 10 -16.72 24.43 46.47
CA ALA A 10 -17.92 23.99 45.74
C ALA A 10 -17.59 23.66 44.27
N ASN A 11 -16.78 24.49 43.60
CA ASN A 11 -16.32 24.26 42.24
C ASN A 11 -15.45 22.99 42.14
N GLU A 12 -14.57 22.76 43.11
CA GLU A 12 -13.77 21.53 43.18
C GLU A 12 -14.62 20.27 43.35
N LYS A 13 -15.66 20.32 44.21
CA LYS A 13 -16.61 19.20 44.37
C LYS A 13 -17.39 18.93 43.09
N HIS A 14 -17.87 19.98 42.44
CA HIS A 14 -18.59 19.87 41.18
C HIS A 14 -17.69 19.29 40.07
N ALA A 15 -16.47 19.80 39.92
CA ALA A 15 -15.50 19.32 38.94
C ALA A 15 -15.22 17.82 39.08
N LYS A 16 -14.96 17.33 40.31
CA LYS A 16 -14.77 15.89 40.59
C LYS A 16 -16.00 15.06 40.23
N SER A 17 -17.20 15.59 40.48
CA SER A 17 -18.45 14.90 40.15
C SER A 17 -18.68 14.79 38.64
N VAL A 18 -18.29 15.82 37.88
CA VAL A 18 -18.38 15.86 36.42
C VAL A 18 -17.32 14.92 35.82
N GLU A 19 -16.08 14.98 36.30
CA GLU A 19 -14.98 14.12 35.85
C GLU A 19 -15.33 12.62 36.02
N LYS A 20 -15.95 12.25 37.14
CA LYS A 20 -16.42 10.86 37.37
C LYS A 20 -17.52 10.41 36.39
N ARG A 21 -18.28 11.33 35.80
CA ARG A 21 -19.36 11.05 34.84
C ARG A 21 -18.90 11.08 33.38
N MET A 22 -17.79 11.75 33.09
CA MET A 22 -17.29 11.99 31.71
C MET A 22 -16.65 10.77 31.04
N GLY A 23 -16.57 9.62 31.74
CA GLY A 23 -16.00 8.40 31.18
C GLY A 23 -14.50 8.52 30.87
N LYS A 24 -13.97 7.63 30.04
CA LYS A 24 -12.58 7.69 29.60
C LYS A 24 -12.43 8.77 28.52
N PRO A 25 -11.41 9.64 28.59
CA PRO A 25 -11.23 10.71 27.61
C PRO A 25 -10.99 10.14 26.22
N GLU A 26 -11.45 10.81 25.16
CA GLU A 26 -11.29 10.35 23.77
C GLU A 26 -9.81 10.13 23.40
N SER A 27 -8.90 10.90 24.01
CA SER A 27 -7.45 10.74 23.89
C SER A 27 -6.89 9.42 24.45
N SER A 28 -7.66 8.71 25.29
CA SER A 28 -7.28 7.40 25.83
C SER A 28 -7.67 6.24 24.92
N PHE A 29 -8.48 6.47 23.89
CA PHE A 29 -8.73 5.47 22.86
C PHE A 29 -7.51 5.44 21.93
N LYS A 30 -6.64 4.45 22.15
CA LYS A 30 -5.59 4.13 21.18
C LYS A 30 -6.25 3.89 19.82
N LYS A 31 -5.88 4.72 18.84
CA LYS A 31 -6.35 4.62 17.46
C LYS A 31 -6.18 3.16 17.02
N LYS A 32 -7.28 2.52 16.61
CA LYS A 32 -7.30 1.11 16.19
C LYS A 32 -6.20 0.94 15.14
N GLU A 33 -5.14 0.21 15.46
CA GLU A 33 -4.08 -0.02 14.48
C GLU A 33 -4.68 -0.73 13.28
N THR A 34 -4.39 -0.19 12.09
CA THR A 34 -4.80 -0.79 10.83
C THR A 34 -4.14 -2.16 10.74
N LYS A 35 -4.95 -3.22 10.81
CA LYS A 35 -4.46 -4.59 10.61
C LYS A 35 -3.82 -4.67 9.23
N LYS A 36 -2.50 -4.89 9.20
CA LYS A 36 -1.77 -5.09 7.94
C LYS A 36 -2.22 -6.40 7.30
N SER A 37 -2.20 -6.44 5.97
CA SER A 37 -2.39 -7.69 5.23
C SER A 37 -1.37 -8.74 5.69
N PRO A 38 -1.77 -10.01 5.86
CA PRO A 38 -0.84 -11.10 6.15
C PRO A 38 0.11 -11.36 4.97
N VAL A 39 -0.25 -10.91 3.77
CA VAL A 39 0.57 -11.02 2.56
C VAL A 39 1.29 -9.70 2.32
N GLY A 40 2.62 -9.74 2.36
CA GLY A 40 3.47 -8.61 2.05
C GLY A 40 3.56 -8.31 0.56
N VAL A 41 3.97 -7.08 0.22
CA VAL A 41 4.10 -6.60 -1.16
C VAL A 41 5.03 -7.50 -2.00
N ALA A 42 6.12 -7.98 -1.42
CA ALA A 42 7.06 -8.87 -2.11
C ALA A 42 6.40 -10.16 -2.62
N ALA A 43 5.49 -10.75 -1.83
CA ALA A 43 4.78 -11.96 -2.22
C ALA A 43 3.79 -11.69 -3.37
N VAL A 44 3.13 -10.53 -3.36
CA VAL A 44 2.24 -10.09 -4.45
C VAL A 44 3.04 -9.88 -5.73
N VAL A 45 4.18 -9.18 -5.65
CA VAL A 45 5.06 -8.94 -6.80
C VAL A 45 5.58 -10.24 -7.39
N LEU A 46 5.99 -11.19 -6.55
CA LEU A 46 6.45 -12.49 -7.01
C LEU A 46 5.34 -13.28 -7.72
N LEU A 47 4.12 -13.28 -7.19
CA LEU A 47 2.98 -13.93 -7.85
C LEU A 47 2.68 -13.32 -9.22
N VAL A 48 2.67 -11.99 -9.31
CA VAL A 48 2.49 -11.29 -10.60
C VAL A 48 3.60 -11.68 -11.57
N PHE A 49 4.85 -11.71 -11.11
CA PHE A 49 5.98 -12.11 -11.95
C PHE A 49 5.85 -13.55 -12.47
N VAL A 50 5.50 -14.51 -11.61
CA VAL A 50 5.34 -15.92 -11.99
C VAL A 50 4.26 -16.09 -13.07
N VAL A 51 3.21 -15.27 -13.04
CA VAL A 51 2.13 -15.32 -14.04
C VAL A 51 2.50 -14.58 -15.33
N VAL A 52 3.13 -13.41 -15.23
CA VAL A 52 3.37 -12.52 -16.38
C VAL A 52 4.67 -12.85 -17.12
N ALA A 53 5.74 -13.23 -16.43
CA ALA A 53 7.04 -13.46 -17.05
C ALA A 53 7.03 -14.57 -18.12
N PRO A 54 6.38 -15.74 -17.91
CA PRO A 54 6.31 -16.77 -18.94
C PRO A 54 5.58 -16.26 -20.18
N LEU A 55 4.50 -15.48 -19.97
CA LEU A 55 3.74 -14.89 -21.07
C LEU A 55 4.60 -13.98 -21.92
N LEU A 56 5.54 -13.21 -21.33
CA LEU A 56 6.48 -12.34 -22.05
C LEU A 56 7.63 -13.11 -22.73
N ILE A 57 8.07 -14.22 -22.12
CA ILE A 57 9.13 -15.06 -22.67
C ILE A 57 8.65 -15.77 -23.95
N GLU A 58 7.35 -16.05 -24.08
CA GLU A 58 6.81 -16.66 -25.30
C GLU A 58 6.95 -15.78 -26.55
N GLN A 59 6.80 -14.46 -26.46
CA GLN A 59 7.02 -13.59 -27.63
C GLN A 59 8.50 -13.48 -27.98
N LEU A 60 9.40 -13.59 -26.99
CA LEU A 60 10.84 -13.64 -27.26
C LEU A 60 11.22 -14.87 -28.10
N LYS A 61 10.47 -15.99 -28.00
CA LYS A 61 10.67 -17.16 -28.86
C LYS A 61 10.36 -16.92 -30.33
N LEU A 62 9.68 -15.82 -30.68
CA LEU A 62 9.41 -15.43 -32.07
C LEU A 62 10.54 -14.58 -32.68
N LEU A 63 11.49 -14.11 -31.86
CA LEU A 63 12.61 -13.30 -32.34
C LEU A 63 13.45 -14.01 -33.42
N PRO A 64 13.82 -15.31 -33.30
CA PRO A 64 14.56 -15.99 -34.34
C PRO A 64 13.79 -16.05 -35.68
N GLN A 65 12.48 -16.24 -35.63
CA GLN A 65 11.59 -16.34 -36.78
C GLN A 65 11.43 -14.95 -37.43
N GLY A 66 11.27 -13.91 -36.61
CA GLY A 66 11.27 -12.52 -37.08
C GLY A 66 12.60 -12.14 -37.73
N TRP A 67 13.72 -12.54 -37.15
CA TRP A 67 15.05 -12.32 -37.72
C TRP A 67 15.24 -13.05 -39.04
N ASN A 68 14.85 -14.33 -39.12
CA ASN A 68 14.90 -15.11 -40.35
C ASN A 68 14.00 -14.51 -41.44
N PHE A 69 12.83 -14.00 -41.07
CA PHE A 69 11.94 -13.29 -41.98
C PHE A 69 12.60 -12.03 -42.54
N ILE A 70 13.19 -11.18 -41.68
CA ILE A 70 13.92 -9.98 -42.09
C ILE A 70 15.09 -10.34 -43.01
N MET A 71 15.89 -11.35 -42.65
CA MET A 71 17.00 -11.83 -43.48
C MET A 71 16.53 -12.35 -44.84
N SER A 72 15.40 -13.05 -44.89
CA SER A 72 14.81 -13.51 -46.15
C SER A 72 14.34 -12.35 -47.05
N LEU A 73 13.87 -11.24 -46.46
CA LEU A 73 13.49 -10.04 -47.21
C LEU A 73 14.72 -9.33 -47.76
N LEU A 74 15.76 -9.17 -46.94
CA LEU A 74 17.03 -8.57 -47.37
C LEU A 74 17.70 -9.39 -48.48
N ALA A 75 17.67 -10.72 -48.37
CA ALA A 75 18.18 -11.61 -49.40
C ALA A 75 17.39 -11.51 -50.73
N LYS A 76 16.06 -11.35 -50.66
CA LYS A 76 15.22 -11.15 -51.86
C LYS A 76 15.50 -9.82 -52.59
N VAL A 77 15.89 -8.79 -51.85
CA VAL A 77 16.26 -7.48 -52.42
C VAL A 77 17.75 -7.43 -52.80
N GLY A 78 18.49 -8.52 -52.60
CA GLY A 78 19.91 -8.62 -52.98
C GLY A 78 20.88 -7.89 -52.04
N LEU A 79 20.41 -7.48 -50.86
CA LEU A 79 21.22 -6.78 -49.85
C LEU A 79 22.08 -7.72 -48.99
N VAL A 80 21.73 -9.01 -48.96
CA VAL A 80 22.41 -10.05 -48.17
C VAL A 80 22.54 -11.32 -49.01
N SER A 81 23.71 -11.96 -48.99
CA SER A 81 23.91 -13.26 -49.64
C SER A 81 23.19 -14.35 -48.85
N LYS A 82 22.59 -15.30 -49.58
CA LYS A 82 21.96 -16.50 -49.03
C LYS A 82 22.95 -17.39 -48.29
#